data_AF-A0A935T9Y1-F1
#
_entry.id   AF-A0A935T9Y1-F1
#
_cell.length_a   1.000
_cell.length_b   1.000
_cell.length_c   1.000
_cell.angle_alpha   90.00
_cell.angle_beta   90.00
_cell.angle_gamma   90.00
#
_symmetry.space_group_name_H-M   'P 1'
#
loop_
_entity.id
_entity.type
_entity.pdbx_description
1 polymer ?
#
loop_
_entity_poly.entity_id
_entity_poly.type
_entity_poly.pdbx_seq_one_letter_code
_entity_poly.pdbx_strand_id
1 'polypeptide(L)'
;MSRRTYPGALTIFRERLNNQLSNKGLLAAADDGSSKILEVTVTNYTMRAGAARAMLGIMAGSDTIQSTIKVKDQATGGVLAEFTVESKNSTAWGTSRGLIEEHADEIVATLMGRKG
;
A
#
# COMPACT_ATOMS: atom_id res chain seq x y z
N MET A 1 -7.27 3.48 23.00
CA MET A 1 -6.17 3.48 22.02
C MET A 1 -6.56 4.33 20.82
N SER A 2 -6.02 5.55 20.70
CA SER A 2 -6.30 6.41 19.54
C SER A 2 -5.58 5.87 18.30
N ARG A 3 -6.34 5.50 17.26
CA ARG A 3 -5.78 5.25 15.92
C ARG A 3 -5.18 6.57 15.43
N ARG A 4 -3.85 6.68 15.46
CA ARG A 4 -3.14 7.84 14.92
C ARG A 4 -3.18 7.72 13.40
N THR A 5 -4.21 8.25 12.77
CA THR A 5 -4.29 8.37 11.32
C THR A 5 -3.26 9.43 10.90
N TYR A 6 -2.31 9.07 10.05
CA TYR A 6 -1.40 10.03 9.42
C TYR A 6 -2.05 10.50 8.12
N PRO A 7 -2.82 11.62 8.10
CA PRO A 7 -3.63 12.00 6.94
C PRO A 7 -2.77 12.12 5.66
N GLY A 8 -1.54 12.61 5.77
CA GLY A 8 -0.62 12.71 4.63
C GLY A 8 -0.22 11.37 4.02
N ALA A 9 0.10 10.35 4.84
CA ALA A 9 0.57 9.06 4.33
C ALA A 9 -0.56 8.28 3.65
N LEU A 10 -1.76 8.31 4.22
CA LEU A 10 -2.94 7.66 3.63
C LEU A 10 -3.38 8.36 2.34
N THR A 11 -3.29 9.69 2.27
CA THR A 11 -3.57 10.44 1.04
C THR A 11 -2.59 10.08 -0.07
N ILE A 12 -1.28 10.10 0.19
CA ILE A 12 -0.24 9.71 -0.78
C ILE A 12 -0.49 8.29 -1.28
N PHE A 13 -0.73 7.35 -0.35
CA PHE A 13 -1.03 5.96 -0.68
C PHE A 13 -2.24 5.85 -1.61
N ARG A 14 -3.35 6.48 -1.23
CA ARG A 14 -4.61 6.41 -1.99
C ARG A 14 -4.49 7.06 -3.37
N GLU A 15 -3.85 8.22 -3.46
CA GLU A 15 -3.60 8.89 -4.74
C GLU A 15 -2.76 8.01 -5.66
N ARG A 16 -1.65 7.46 -5.15
CA ARG A 16 -0.79 6.58 -5.95
C ARG A 16 -1.53 5.32 -6.39
N LEU A 17 -2.25 4.66 -5.48
CA LEU A 17 -3.00 3.44 -5.77
C LEU A 17 -4.07 3.71 -6.84
N ASN A 18 -4.86 4.78 -6.70
CA ASN A 18 -5.88 5.15 -7.68
C ASN A 18 -5.26 5.47 -9.04
N ASN A 19 -4.15 6.22 -9.07
CA ASN A 19 -3.44 6.54 -10.30
C ASN A 19 -2.95 5.27 -11.00
N GLN A 20 -2.36 4.32 -10.26
CA GLN A 20 -1.91 3.05 -10.85
C GLN A 20 -3.08 2.21 -11.35
N LEU A 21 -4.14 2.04 -10.55
CA LEU A 21 -5.33 1.30 -10.97
C LEU A 21 -5.94 1.93 -12.23
N SER A 22 -6.04 3.25 -12.29
CA SER A 22 -6.53 3.98 -13.46
C SER A 22 -5.63 3.77 -14.67
N ASN A 23 -4.31 3.94 -14.52
CA ASN A 23 -3.32 3.75 -15.58
C ASN A 23 -3.28 2.31 -16.13
N LYS A 24 -3.71 1.33 -15.32
CA LYS A 24 -3.81 -0.09 -15.72
C LYS A 24 -5.21 -0.48 -16.18
N GLY A 25 -6.17 0.45 -16.22
CA GLY A 25 -7.56 0.17 -16.61
C GLY A 25 -8.32 -0.71 -15.60
N LEU A 26 -7.86 -0.76 -14.35
CA LEU A 26 -8.43 -1.56 -13.26
C LEU A 26 -9.34 -0.75 -12.32
N LEU A 27 -9.33 0.59 -12.44
CA LEU A 27 -10.21 1.44 -11.67
C LEU A 27 -11.60 1.46 -12.31
N ALA A 28 -12.55 0.76 -11.70
CA ALA A 28 -13.93 0.73 -12.14
C ALA A 28 -14.64 2.07 -11.96
N ALA A 29 -15.65 2.33 -12.80
CA ALA A 29 -16.58 3.42 -12.59
C ALA A 29 -17.47 3.14 -11.36
N ALA A 30 -17.94 4.18 -10.68
CA ALA A 30 -18.68 4.05 -9.43
C ALA A 30 -20.03 3.30 -9.56
N ASP A 31 -20.56 3.22 -10.78
CA ASP A 31 -21.84 2.63 -11.16
C ASP A 31 -21.71 1.28 -11.90
N ASP A 32 -20.49 0.75 -12.03
CA ASP A 32 -20.27 -0.57 -12.62
C ASP A 32 -20.68 -1.67 -11.63
N GLY A 33 -21.83 -2.32 -11.88
CA GLY A 33 -22.36 -3.41 -11.06
C GLY A 33 -21.50 -4.68 -11.07
N SER A 34 -20.50 -4.77 -11.95
CA SER A 34 -19.51 -5.86 -11.96
C SER A 34 -18.25 -5.51 -11.15
N SER A 35 -18.15 -4.29 -10.63
CA SER A 35 -16.96 -3.82 -9.92
C SER A 35 -16.68 -4.62 -8.65
N LYS A 36 -15.44 -4.52 -8.19
CA LYS A 36 -14.94 -5.20 -6.99
C LYS A 36 -14.49 -4.18 -5.99
N ILE A 37 -14.69 -4.51 -4.72
CA ILE A 37 -14.23 -3.69 -3.61
C ILE A 37 -12.84 -4.16 -3.23
N LEU A 38 -11.86 -3.28 -3.38
CA LEU A 38 -10.51 -3.50 -2.89
C LEU A 38 -10.40 -2.96 -1.46
N GLU A 39 -10.37 -3.87 -0.49
CA GLU A 39 -10.12 -3.52 0.91
C GLU A 39 -8.62 -3.67 1.21
N VAL A 40 -8.01 -2.57 1.63
CA VAL A 40 -6.60 -2.52 2.03
C VAL A 40 -6.52 -2.28 3.53
N THR A 41 -6.02 -3.26 4.27
CA THR A 41 -5.76 -3.14 5.71
C THR A 41 -4.27 -3.12 5.96
N VAL A 42 -3.73 -1.97 6.35
CA VAL A 42 -2.33 -1.84 6.78
C VAL A 42 -2.18 -2.52 8.14
N THR A 43 -1.44 -3.63 8.19
CA THR A 43 -1.20 -4.44 9.38
C THR A 43 0.09 -4.06 10.10
N ASN A 44 1.08 -3.53 9.37
CA ASN A 44 2.30 -2.98 9.94
C ASN A 44 2.69 -1.68 9.21
N TYR A 45 3.02 -0.64 9.97
CA TYR A 45 3.54 0.61 9.46
C TYR A 45 4.67 1.11 10.35
N THR A 46 5.90 0.88 9.91
CA THR A 46 7.11 1.28 10.62
C THR A 46 7.93 2.21 9.73
N MET A 47 8.10 3.44 10.18
CA MET A 47 8.90 4.47 9.48
C MET A 47 9.95 5.03 10.43
N ARG A 48 11.22 4.96 10.02
CA ARG A 48 12.33 5.59 10.74
C ARG A 48 12.25 7.11 10.56
N ALA A 49 12.53 7.83 11.65
CA ALA A 49 12.74 9.28 11.57
C ALA A 49 13.98 9.60 10.72
N GLY A 50 13.97 10.73 10.01
CA GLY A 50 15.10 11.16 9.17
C GLY A 50 16.42 11.25 9.94
N ALA A 51 16.38 11.74 11.17
CA ALA A 51 17.55 11.83 12.05
C ALA A 51 18.14 10.44 12.39
N ALA A 52 17.29 9.42 12.60
CA ALA A 52 17.75 8.06 12.87
C ALA A 52 18.46 7.46 11.65
N ARG A 53 17.95 7.70 10.44
CA ARG A 53 18.63 7.29 9.19
C ARG A 53 19.99 8.00 9.03
N ALA A 54 20.06 9.29 9.36
CA ALA A 54 21.28 10.09 9.22
C ALA A 54 22.36 9.72 10.24
N MET A 55 21.99 9.41 11.48
CA MET A 55 22.94 9.11 12.55
C MET A 55 23.40 7.65 12.59
N LEU A 56 22.50 6.70 12.31
CA LEU A 56 22.76 5.26 12.49
C LEU A 56 22.91 4.50 11.16
N GLY A 57 22.64 5.14 10.02
CA GLY A 57 22.79 4.53 8.69
C GLY A 57 22.05 3.20 8.57
N ILE A 58 22.73 2.16 8.09
CA ILE A 58 22.18 0.79 7.91
C ILE A 58 21.79 0.16 9.26
N MET A 59 22.45 0.54 10.36
CA MET A 59 22.15 0.02 11.70
C MET A 59 20.85 0.60 12.28
N ALA A 60 20.22 1.58 11.62
CA ALA A 60 18.96 2.19 12.04
C ALA A 60 17.74 1.25 11.89
N GLY A 61 17.91 0.03 11.38
CA GLY A 61 16.82 -0.90 11.05
C GLY A 61 16.26 -0.66 9.65
N SER A 62 15.00 -1.00 9.40
CA SER A 62 14.36 -0.83 8.08
C SER A 62 13.01 -0.16 8.21
N ASP A 63 12.59 0.54 7.14
CA ASP A 63 11.22 0.99 7.00
C ASP A 63 10.39 -0.14 6.41
N THR A 64 9.19 -0.36 6.91
CA THR A 64 8.35 -1.48 6.49
C THR A 64 6.88 -1.05 6.47
N ILE A 65 6.20 -1.39 5.37
CA ILE A 65 4.74 -1.34 5.27
C ILE A 65 4.27 -2.75 4.90
N GLN A 66 3.32 -3.26 5.66
CA GLN A 66 2.66 -4.52 5.37
C GLN A 66 1.16 -4.30 5.35
N SER A 67 0.50 -4.85 4.34
CA SER A 67 -0.94 -4.77 4.17
C SER A 67 -1.54 -6.12 3.83
N THR A 68 -2.71 -6.39 4.39
CA THR A 68 -3.61 -7.44 3.92
C THR A 68 -4.59 -6.82 2.94
N ILE A 69 -4.66 -7.40 1.75
CA ILE A 69 -5.51 -6.97 0.64
C ILE A 69 -6.62 -8.01 0.49
N LYS A 70 -7.87 -7.55 0.48
CA LYS A 70 -9.04 -8.39 0.15
C LYS A 70 -9.74 -7.81 -1.07
N VAL A 71 -9.95 -8.64 -2.08
CA VAL A 71 -10.82 -8.33 -3.22
C VAL A 71 -12.18 -8.92 -2.90
N LYS A 72 -13.19 -8.07 -2.79
CA LYS A 72 -14.55 -8.47 -2.44
C LYS A 72 -15.50 -8.24 -3.61
N ASP A 73 -16.46 -9.14 -3.76
CA ASP A 73 -17.59 -8.93 -4.65
C ASP A 73 -18.47 -7.79 -4.10
N GLN A 74 -18.82 -6.83 -4.96
CA GLN A 74 -19.60 -5.67 -4.54
C GLN A 74 -21.04 -6.02 -4.15
N ALA A 75 -21.67 -6.97 -4.84
CA ALA A 75 -23.07 -7.30 -4.63
C ALA A 75 -23.28 -8.12 -3.35
N THR A 76 -22.38 -9.06 -3.07
CA THR A 76 -22.50 -10.01 -1.96
C THR A 76 -21.62 -9.66 -0.76
N GLY A 77 -20.56 -8.86 -0.94
CA GLY A 77 -19.53 -8.62 0.06
C GLY A 77 -18.58 -9.81 0.28
N GLY A 78 -18.76 -10.91 -0.46
CA GLY A 78 -17.93 -12.11 -0.35
C GLY A 78 -16.48 -11.85 -0.76
N VAL A 79 -15.52 -12.41 -0.02
CA VAL A 79 -14.09 -12.32 -0.35
C VAL A 79 -13.78 -13.27 -1.51
N LEU A 80 -13.34 -12.72 -2.63
CA LEU A 80 -12.94 -13.46 -3.83
C LEU A 80 -11.45 -13.83 -3.79
N ALA A 81 -10.63 -12.94 -3.22
CA ALA A 81 -9.20 -13.16 -3.04
C ALA A 81 -8.70 -12.42 -1.80
N GLU A 82 -7.68 -12.99 -1.16
CA GLU A 82 -6.97 -12.38 -0.04
C GLU A 82 -5.47 -12.68 -0.17
N PHE A 83 -4.65 -11.64 0.00
CA PHE A 83 -3.20 -11.77 -0.03
C PHE A 83 -2.53 -10.69 0.81
N THR A 84 -1.26 -10.92 1.16
CA THR A 84 -0.44 -9.99 1.93
C THR A 84 0.61 -9.39 1.01
N VAL A 85 0.79 -8.07 1.10
CA VAL A 85 1.86 -7.34 0.44
C VAL A 85 2.77 -6.73 1.51
N GLU A 86 4.07 -6.87 1.33
CA GLU A 86 5.09 -6.25 2.19
C GLU A 86 6.04 -5.45 1.31
N SER A 87 6.33 -4.20 1.71
CA SER A 87 7.37 -3.38 1.10
C SER A 87 8.33 -2.92 2.18
N LYS A 88 9.63 -3.04 1.91
CA LYS A 88 10.68 -2.77 2.88
C LYS A 88 11.78 -1.94 2.24
N ASN A 89 12.21 -0.90 2.93
CA ASN A 89 13.41 -0.17 2.60
C ASN A 89 14.47 -0.36 3.69
N SER A 90 15.44 -1.23 3.41
CA SER A 90 16.57 -1.53 4.29
C SER A 90 17.74 -0.56 4.10
N THR A 91 17.82 0.08 2.93
CA THR A 91 18.84 1.08 2.65
C THR A 91 18.45 2.41 3.29
N ALA A 92 19.41 3.29 3.57
CA ALA A 92 19.12 4.67 3.97
C ALA A 92 18.70 5.54 2.78
N TRP A 93 18.46 4.94 1.60
CA TRP A 93 18.20 5.64 0.36
C TRP A 93 16.70 5.70 0.07
N GLY A 94 16.21 6.83 -0.44
CA GLY A 94 14.78 7.06 -0.66
C GLY A 94 14.08 7.76 0.50
N THR A 95 12.78 7.97 0.37
CA THR A 95 11.97 8.72 1.34
C THR A 95 10.82 7.87 1.85
N SER A 96 10.27 8.23 3.02
CA SER A 96 9.02 7.63 3.51
C SER A 96 7.87 7.76 2.51
N ARG A 97 7.83 8.85 1.72
CA ARG A 97 6.87 9.00 0.62
C ARG A 97 7.12 7.97 -0.48
N GLY A 98 8.36 7.80 -0.91
CA GLY A 98 8.73 6.83 -1.94
C GLY A 98 8.33 5.40 -1.56
N LEU A 99 8.56 4.98 -0.31
CA LEU A 99 8.15 3.66 0.16
C LEU A 99 6.62 3.48 0.15
N ILE A 100 5.86 4.53 0.49
CA ILE A 100 4.39 4.49 0.43
C ILE A 100 3.92 4.33 -1.02
N GLU A 101 4.54 5.06 -1.95
CA GLU A 101 4.20 5.00 -3.37
C GLU A 101 4.58 3.63 -3.97
N GLU A 102 5.75 3.11 -3.63
CA GLU A 102 6.21 1.77 -4.01
C GLU A 102 5.28 0.69 -3.47
N HIS A 103 4.83 0.81 -2.22
CA HIS A 103 3.87 -0.14 -1.65
C HIS A 103 2.53 -0.15 -2.40
N ALA A 104 2.04 1.01 -2.83
CA ALA A 104 0.85 1.09 -3.67
C ALA A 104 1.06 0.45 -5.04
N ASP A 105 2.24 0.65 -5.65
CA ASP A 105 2.62 0.02 -6.92
C ASP A 105 2.67 -1.52 -6.80
N GLU A 106 3.25 -2.03 -5.71
CA GLU A 106 3.38 -3.47 -5.45
C GLU A 106 2.03 -4.16 -5.28
N ILE A 107 1.06 -3.48 -4.65
CA ILE A 107 -0.33 -3.97 -4.55
C ILE A 107 -0.93 -4.14 -5.95
N VAL A 108 -0.76 -3.15 -6.83
CA VAL A 108 -1.28 -3.25 -8.20
C VAL A 108 -0.55 -4.32 -9.02
N ALA A 109 0.77 -4.43 -8.89
CA ALA A 109 1.54 -5.49 -9.52
C ALA A 109 1.04 -6.88 -9.11
N THR A 110 0.82 -7.07 -7.81
CA THR A 110 0.28 -8.32 -7.24
C THR A 110 -1.12 -8.61 -7.74
N LEU A 111 -2.01 -7.60 -7.81
CA LEU A 111 -3.35 -7.75 -8.38
C LEU A 111 -3.33 -8.21 -9.84
N MET A 112 -2.34 -7.76 -10.61
CA MET A 112 -2.17 -8.14 -12.02
C MET A 112 -1.51 -9.52 -12.20
N GLY A 113 -1.17 -10.22 -11.12
CA GLY A 113 -0.47 -11.51 -11.19
C GLY A 113 1.00 -11.41 -11.61
N ARG A 114 1.56 -10.20 -11.69
CA ARG A 114 3.00 -9.99 -11.86
C ARG A 114 3.64 -10.08 -10.48
N LYS A 115 4.11 -11.27 -10.11
CA LYS A 115 5.22 -11.36 -9.15
C LYS A 115 6.49 -10.87 -9.87
N GLY A 116 7.16 -9.88 -9.28
CA GLY A 116 8.53 -9.52 -9.64
C GLY A 116 9.49 -10.68 -9.42
#